data_AF-A0A952UBV4-F1
#
_entry.id   AF-A0A952UBV4-F1
#
_cell.length_a   1.000
_cell.length_b   1.000
_cell.length_c   1.000
_cell.angle_alpha   90.00
_cell.angle_beta   90.00
_cell.angle_gamma   90.00
#
_symmetry.space_group_name_H-M   'P 1'
#
loop_
_entity.id
_entity.type
_entity.pdbx_description
1 polymer ?
#
loop_
_entity_poly.entity_id
_entity_poly.type
_entity_poly.pdbx_seq_one_letter_code
_entity_poly.pdbx_strand_id
1 'polypeptide(L)' 'MSPVPPTLSGEQHDPLAELRGLAARHRQLNEQLAELDREQSMLVRRARNAGYGWQMIASALGVSRQAVHKKHGRR' A
#
# COMPACT_ATOMS: atom_id res chain seq x y z
N MET A 1 -34.44 42.97 23.21
CA MET A 1 -34.01 41.66 22.65
C MET A 1 -32.68 41.86 21.95
N SER A 2 -31.57 41.56 22.61
CA SER A 2 -30.26 41.53 21.94
C SER A 2 -30.14 40.23 21.15
N PRO A 3 -29.73 40.27 19.87
CA PRO A 3 -29.42 39.04 19.15
C PRO A 3 -28.15 38.43 19.74
N VAL A 4 -28.26 37.20 20.23
CA VAL A 4 -27.11 36.36 20.57
C VAL A 4 -26.42 36.02 19.24
N PRO A 5 -25.14 36.35 19.02
CA PRO A 5 -24.43 35.88 17.84
C PRO A 5 -24.38 34.34 17.90
N PRO A 6 -24.51 33.63 16.76
CA PRO A 6 -24.18 32.22 16.75
C PRO A 6 -22.71 32.11 17.16
N THR A 7 -22.45 31.45 18.28
CA THR A 7 -21.14 30.89 18.56
C THR A 7 -20.86 29.89 17.45
N LEU A 8 -20.27 30.36 16.36
CA LEU A 8 -19.45 29.51 15.51
C LEU A 8 -18.26 29.15 16.38
N SER A 9 -18.44 28.16 17.25
CA SER A 9 -17.35 27.46 17.91
C SER A 9 -16.52 26.85 16.79
N GLY A 10 -15.53 27.62 16.35
CA GLY A 10 -14.56 27.33 15.31
C GLY A 10 -13.52 26.33 15.79
N GLU A 11 -13.98 25.27 16.45
CA GLU A 11 -13.18 24.07 16.76
C GLU A 11 -13.66 22.88 15.93
N GLN A 12 -14.22 23.18 14.75
CA GLN A 12 -14.60 22.17 13.78
C GLN A 12 -13.44 22.03 12.78
N HIS A 13 -12.55 21.11 13.11
CA HIS A 13 -11.41 20.60 12.34
C HIS A 13 -11.38 21.01 10.86
N ASP A 14 -10.31 21.68 10.42
CA ASP A 14 -10.07 22.02 9.01
C ASP A 14 -10.04 20.72 8.15
N PRO A 15 -11.09 20.44 7.35
CA PRO A 15 -11.15 19.19 6.58
C PRO A 15 -10.00 19.06 5.58
N LEU A 16 -9.47 20.18 5.09
CA LEU A 16 -8.32 20.17 4.19
C LEU A 16 -7.02 19.82 4.93
N ALA A 17 -6.88 20.20 6.21
CA ALA A 17 -5.77 19.74 7.04
C ALA A 17 -5.84 18.22 7.28
N GLU A 18 -7.03 17.69 7.56
CA GLU A 18 -7.22 16.25 7.76
C GLU A 18 -6.91 15.44 6.50
N LEU A 19 -7.42 15.87 5.34
CA LEU A 19 -7.15 15.22 4.06
C LEU A 19 -5.65 15.24 3.70
N ARG A 20 -4.94 16.33 4.03
CA ARG A 20 -3.48 16.40 3.85
C ARG A 20 -2.76 15.41 4.76
N GLY A 21 -3.19 15.26 6.01
CA GLY A 21 -2.68 14.25 6.94
C GLY A 21 -2.90 12.82 6.42
N LEU A 22 -4.09 12.51 5.91
CA LEU A 22 -4.39 11.23 5.29
C LEU A 22 -3.52 10.97 4.06
N ALA A 23 -3.36 11.96 3.17
CA ALA A 23 -2.53 11.84 1.99
C ALA A 23 -1.05 11.59 2.33
N ALA A 24 -0.54 12.19 3.41
CA ALA A 24 0.82 11.94 3.89
C ALA A 24 1.00 10.49 4.36
N ARG A 25 0.06 9.98 5.17
CA ARG A 25 0.07 8.57 5.61
C ARG A 25 -0.04 7.60 4.43
N HIS A 26 -0.86 7.94 3.44
CA HIS A 26 -1.00 7.13 2.23
C HIS A 26 0.31 7.07 1.42
N ARG A 27 1.06 8.18 1.30
CA ARG A 27 2.39 8.17 0.68
C ARG A 27 3.38 7.28 1.43
N GLN A 28 3.41 7.39 2.76
CA GLN A 28 4.27 6.54 3.59
C GLN A 28 3.95 5.05 3.42
N LEU A 29 2.66 4.67 3.42
CA LEU A 29 2.24 3.30 3.16
C LEU A 29 2.67 2.82 1.77
N ASN A 30 2.56 3.68 0.75
CA ASN A 30 3.00 3.34 -0.60
C ASN A 30 4.53 3.13 -0.70
N GLU A 31 5.32 3.90 0.03
CA GLU A 31 6.77 3.70 0.11
C GLU A 31 7.11 2.36 0.76
N GLN A 32 6.41 2.00 1.84
CA GLN A 32 6.57 0.69 2.50
C GLN A 32 6.16 -0.47 1.58
N LEU A 33 5.03 -0.34 0.87
CA LEU A 33 4.59 -1.32 -0.11
C LEU A 33 5.60 -1.47 -1.26
N ALA A 34 6.20 -0.37 -1.71
CA ALA A 34 7.21 -0.39 -2.76
C ALA A 34 8.49 -1.13 -2.31
N GLU A 35 8.90 -0.99 -1.05
CA GLU A 35 10.03 -1.74 -0.50
C GLU A 35 9.72 -3.24 -0.45
N LEU A 36 8.57 -3.61 0.11
CA LEU A 36 8.12 -5.02 0.16
C LEU A 36 8.07 -5.64 -1.26
N ASP A 37 7.62 -4.87 -2.25
CA ASP A 37 7.59 -5.35 -3.64
C ASP A 37 8.99 -5.56 -4.24
N ARG A 38 9.98 -4.72 -3.88
CA ARG A 38 11.38 -4.92 -4.27
C ARG A 38 11.93 -6.19 -3.63
N GLU A 39 11.75 -6.35 -2.32
CA GLU A 39 12.20 -7.53 -1.58
C GLU A 39 11.57 -8.81 -2.12
N GLN A 40 10.24 -8.82 -2.30
CA GLN A 40 9.52 -9.94 -2.88
C GLN A 40 10.07 -10.29 -4.28
N SER A 41 10.34 -9.30 -5.13
CA SER A 41 10.90 -9.53 -6.47
C SER A 41 12.30 -10.13 -6.41
N MET A 42 13.13 -9.75 -5.43
CA MET A 42 14.44 -10.36 -5.20
C MET A 42 14.30 -11.83 -4.75
N LEU A 43 13.38 -12.10 -3.82
CA LEU A 43 13.12 -13.45 -3.30
C LEU A 43 12.54 -14.38 -4.37
N VAL A 44 11.58 -13.91 -5.17
CA VAL A 44 11.02 -14.66 -6.30
C VAL A 44 12.13 -15.04 -7.28
N ARG A 45 13.01 -14.11 -7.63
CA ARG A 45 14.14 -14.38 -8.53
C ARG A 45 15.10 -15.41 -7.95
N ARG A 46 15.45 -15.28 -6.65
CA ARG A 46 16.29 -16.26 -5.95
C ARG A 46 15.66 -17.66 -5.97
N ALA A 47 14.36 -17.76 -5.69
CA ALA A 47 13.64 -19.03 -5.73
C ALA A 47 13.60 -19.62 -7.15
N ARG A 48 13.36 -18.79 -8.18
CA ARG A 48 13.42 -19.24 -9.58
C ARG A 48 14.81 -19.74 -9.96
N ASN A 49 15.87 -19.03 -9.58
CA ASN A 49 17.26 -19.44 -9.84
C ASN A 49 17.64 -20.73 -9.09
N ALA A 50 17.04 -20.99 -7.93
CA ALA A 50 17.19 -22.24 -7.19
C ALA A 50 16.32 -23.39 -7.74
N GLY A 51 15.61 -23.19 -8.87
CA GLY A 51 14.83 -24.23 -9.54
C GLY A 51 13.39 -24.41 -9.03
N TYR A 52 12.93 -23.63 -8.05
CA TYR A 52 11.55 -23.73 -7.56
C TYR A 52 10.54 -23.35 -8.65
N GLY A 53 9.55 -24.22 -8.86
CA GLY A 53 8.46 -23.97 -9.81
C GLY A 53 7.53 -22.83 -9.40
N TRP A 54 6.88 -22.20 -10.37
CA TRP A 54 5.97 -21.07 -10.15
C TRP A 54 4.81 -21.37 -9.19
N GLN A 55 4.31 -22.60 -9.17
CA GLN A 55 3.25 -23.01 -8.26
C GLN A 55 3.71 -22.94 -6.80
N MET A 56 4.92 -23.41 -6.48
CA MET A 56 5.46 -23.37 -5.11
C MET A 56 5.68 -21.94 -4.63
N ILE A 57 6.22 -21.08 -5.49
CA ILE A 57 6.42 -19.65 -5.18
C ILE A 57 5.07 -18.96 -4.93
N ALA A 58 4.07 -19.25 -5.76
CA ALA A 58 2.73 -18.68 -5.59
C ALA A 58 2.08 -19.13 -4.27
N SER A 59 2.19 -20.42 -3.93
CA SER A 59 1.74 -20.96 -2.64
C SER A 59 2.44 -20.29 -1.46
N ALA A 60 3.75 -20.05 -1.53
CA ALA A 60 4.49 -19.36 -0.47
C ALA A 60 4.08 -17.88 -0.30
N LEU A 61 3.69 -17.21 -1.39
CA LEU A 61 3.21 -15.83 -1.36
C LEU A 61 1.70 -15.72 -1.06
N GLY A 62 0.98 -16.84 -0.93
CA GLY A 62 -0.48 -16.83 -0.72
C GLY A 62 -1.28 -16.30 -1.92
N VAL A 63 -0.73 -16.38 -3.14
CA VAL A 63 -1.37 -15.88 -4.37
C VAL A 63 -1.54 -17.00 -5.40
N SER A 64 -2.33 -16.73 -6.45
CA SER A 64 -2.47 -17.67 -7.55
C SER A 64 -1.19 -17.73 -8.40
N ARG A 65 -0.92 -18.90 -9.01
CA ARG A 65 0.17 -19.08 -9.97
C ARG A 65 0.12 -18.06 -11.11
N GLN A 66 -1.08 -17.76 -11.60
CA GLN A 66 -1.30 -16.76 -12.66
C GLN A 66 -0.93 -15.34 -12.19
N ALA A 67 -1.27 -14.96 -10.97
CA ALA A 67 -0.91 -13.65 -10.41
C ALA A 67 0.61 -13.48 -10.29
N VAL A 68 1.29 -14.50 -9.75
CA VAL A 68 2.75 -14.52 -9.66
C VAL A 68 3.40 -14.47 -11.03
N HIS A 69 2.89 -15.24 -11.99
CA HIS A 69 3.45 -15.31 -13.34
C HIS A 69 3.22 -14.00 -14.11
N LYS A 70 2.06 -13.36 -13.95
CA LYS A 70 1.78 -12.05 -14.53
C LYS A 70 2.72 -10.97 -13.99
N LYS A 71 2.99 -10.98 -12.68
CA LYS A 71 3.83 -9.97 -12.00
C LYS A 71 5.33 -10.20 -12.24
N HIS A 72 5.78 -11.45 -12.21
CA HIS A 72 7.22 -11.80 -12.16
C HIS A 72 7.71 -12.66 -13.34
N GLY A 73 6.81 -13.26 -14.12
CA GLY A 73 7.15 -14.18 -15.21
C GLY A 73 7.42 -13.52 -16.57
N ARG A 74 7.29 -12.19 -16.68
CA ARG A 74 7.54 -11.42 -17.91
C ARG A 74 8.89 -10.69 -17.95
N ARG A 75 9.81 -11.09 -17.06
CA ARG A 75 11.20 -10.64 -17.08
C ARG A 75 12.11 -11.68 -17.73
#